data_AF-A0AAV9LDK8-F1
#
_entry.id   AF-A0AAV9LDK8-F1
#
_cell.length_a   1.000
_cell.length_b   1.000
_cell.length_c   1.000
_cell.angle_alpha   90.00
_cell.angle_beta   90.00
_cell.angle_gamma   90.00
#
_symmetry.space_group_name_H-M   'P 1'
#
loop_
_entity.id
_entity.type
_entity.pdbx_description
1 polymer ?
#
loop_
_entity_poly.entity_id
_entity_poly.type
_entity_poly.pdbx_seq_one_letter_code
_entity_poly.pdbx_strand_id
1 'polypeptide(L)'
;MILHCCFTGTTLHSLKLAAIPYFSRALTSRLTPYYPRPLFPLAVRSLSAAAVQTAATSAATSTDEYQVVKPQWKAAIDFKWIRDNKESVAVNIKNRNSNANLEIVLELYEKLLSVQKEVEKLRAERNAVASKMKGKLEPSERQKLIEEGKNLKEELVALEEDLLKLTDELQQEAQSIPNMTHPDVPLGGEDSSTVRKMVGKPAEFSFAVKDHVQLGKELDLFDFDAAAEVSGSKFYYLKNEAVILEMGLVNWAVSEAMKRGFTPLTTPEIVRSSVVEKCGFQPRGTNTQVYSIENSDQCLIGTAEIPVGGIHMDSILSESSLPLKYVAFSHCFRTEAGAAGAATRGLYRVHQFSKVEMFILCRPDESDSYHKELIEIEEELFSSLGFHFKTLDMASEDLGAPAYRKFDVEAWMPGLGRYGEISSASNCTDYQSRRLGIRYRPESSSSASPKKGKNATPTQFVHTLNATACAVPRMIVSLLENFQQEDGSVIIPEPLRPFMGGLQIIKPKHIQN
;
A
#
# COMPACT_ATOMS: atom_id res chain seq x y z
N MET A 1 31.72 -49.66 -25.01
CA MET A 1 33.16 -49.59 -25.33
C MET A 1 33.65 -48.27 -24.73
N ILE A 2 34.27 -48.21 -23.55
CA ILE A 2 35.68 -48.58 -23.26
C ILE A 2 36.61 -47.72 -24.15
N LEU A 3 37.54 -46.86 -23.68
CA LEU A 3 38.59 -46.96 -22.65
C LEU A 3 39.13 -45.50 -22.39
N HIS A 4 39.22 -45.01 -21.15
CA HIS A 4 40.44 -44.78 -20.32
C HIS A 4 41.58 -43.89 -20.86
N CYS A 5 41.99 -42.89 -20.06
CA CYS A 5 43.38 -42.78 -19.58
C CYS A 5 43.48 -41.98 -18.25
N CYS A 6 44.26 -42.53 -17.31
CA CYS A 6 44.51 -42.10 -15.93
C CYS A 6 45.83 -41.33 -15.78
N PHE A 7 45.98 -40.54 -14.71
CA PHE A 7 47.20 -40.35 -13.87
C PHE A 7 46.72 -39.75 -12.51
N THR A 8 46.58 -40.52 -11.40
CA THR A 8 47.53 -40.79 -10.28
C THR A 8 48.13 -39.54 -9.60
N GLY A 9 48.12 -39.33 -8.27
CA GLY A 9 47.66 -40.14 -7.14
C GLY A 9 47.82 -39.46 -5.76
N THR A 10 47.08 -39.99 -4.77
CA THR A 10 47.37 -40.25 -3.32
C THR A 10 48.07 -39.20 -2.44
N THR A 11 47.55 -38.85 -1.25
CA THR A 11 47.65 -39.69 -0.01
C THR A 11 46.50 -39.57 1.02
N LEU A 12 46.31 -40.69 1.72
CA LEU A 12 45.36 -41.03 2.79
C LEU A 12 45.55 -40.29 4.13
N HIS A 13 44.43 -40.07 4.85
CA HIS A 13 44.30 -40.52 6.24
C HIS A 13 42.85 -40.91 6.58
N SER A 14 42.72 -41.90 7.45
CA SER A 14 41.60 -42.84 7.58
C SER A 14 40.91 -42.76 8.94
N LEU A 15 39.69 -43.34 9.00
CA LEU A 15 38.95 -43.87 10.17
C LEU A 15 38.15 -42.81 10.99
N LYS A 16 36.91 -43.04 11.45
CA LYS A 16 36.15 -44.28 11.71
C LYS A 16 34.63 -43.98 11.81
N LEU A 17 33.83 -44.93 11.33
CA LEU A 17 32.37 -45.05 11.49
C LEU A 17 31.95 -45.36 12.94
N ALA A 18 30.75 -44.92 13.32
CA ALA A 18 29.85 -45.65 14.22
C ALA A 18 28.38 -45.29 13.90
N ALA A 19 27.51 -46.29 13.85
CA ALA A 19 26.14 -46.22 13.40
C ALA A 19 25.20 -46.93 14.41
N ILE A 20 23.94 -46.43 14.52
CA ILE A 20 22.66 -47.14 14.82
C ILE A 20 22.42 -47.52 16.32
N PRO A 21 21.16 -47.61 16.87
CA PRO A 21 19.83 -47.74 16.23
C PRO A 21 18.63 -46.91 16.72
N TYR A 22 17.60 -46.95 15.86
CA TYR A 22 16.16 -46.78 16.10
C TYR A 22 15.56 -47.87 17.02
N PHE A 23 14.54 -47.51 17.81
CA PHE A 23 13.59 -48.46 18.40
C PHE A 23 12.14 -47.95 18.27
N SER A 24 11.27 -48.85 17.80
CA SER A 24 9.81 -48.73 17.77
C SER A 24 9.22 -49.63 18.85
N ARG A 25 8.18 -49.17 19.57
CA ARG A 25 7.17 -50.07 20.16
C ARG A 25 5.87 -49.32 20.50
N ALA A 26 4.76 -49.88 20.03
CA ALA A 26 3.41 -49.54 20.43
C ALA A 26 3.00 -50.33 21.69
N LEU A 27 2.16 -49.73 22.56
CA LEU A 27 1.26 -50.46 23.46
C LEU A 27 0.12 -49.56 23.96
N THR A 28 -0.99 -50.23 24.26
CA THR A 28 -2.39 -49.80 24.34
C THR A 28 -2.87 -49.34 25.72
N SER A 29 -3.80 -48.37 25.70
CA SER A 29 -5.03 -48.17 26.52
C SER A 29 -5.01 -47.94 28.05
N ARG A 30 -5.81 -46.90 28.40
CA ARG A 30 -6.83 -46.77 29.48
C ARG A 30 -6.54 -45.85 30.70
N LEU A 31 -7.43 -44.84 30.76
CA LEU A 31 -8.17 -44.26 31.90
C LEU A 31 -7.55 -43.11 32.74
N THR A 32 -8.24 -41.97 32.64
CA THR A 32 -8.37 -40.76 33.51
C THR A 32 -8.74 -41.10 34.98
N PRO A 33 -8.60 -40.20 36.01
CA PRO A 33 -9.04 -38.78 35.97
C PRO A 33 -8.34 -37.70 36.87
N TYR A 34 -8.64 -36.43 36.50
CA TYR A 34 -8.92 -35.22 37.32
C TYR A 34 -7.84 -34.46 38.17
N TYR A 35 -7.64 -33.18 37.76
CA TYR A 35 -7.28 -31.91 38.46
C TYR A 35 -5.89 -31.68 39.12
N PRO A 36 -5.43 -30.42 39.36
CA PRO A 36 -5.96 -29.09 38.99
C PRO A 36 -4.94 -28.10 38.32
N ARG A 37 -5.47 -26.95 37.85
CA ARG A 37 -4.76 -25.76 37.34
C ARG A 37 -3.86 -25.09 38.40
N PRO A 38 -2.76 -24.41 38.03
CA PRO A 38 -2.14 -23.42 38.90
C PRO A 38 -2.72 -22.00 38.65
N LEU A 39 -3.07 -21.35 39.76
CA LEU A 39 -3.34 -19.91 39.88
C LEU A 39 -2.01 -19.13 39.77
N PHE A 40 -1.97 -18.09 38.95
CA PHE A 40 -0.92 -17.07 39.00
C PHE A 40 -1.38 -15.89 39.89
N PRO A 41 -0.51 -15.33 40.76
CA PRO A 41 -0.91 -14.28 41.68
C PRO A 41 -0.97 -12.92 40.98
N LEU A 42 -2.05 -12.18 41.28
CA LEU A 42 -2.16 -10.74 41.01
C LEU A 42 -1.14 -9.98 41.85
N ALA A 43 -0.17 -9.35 41.19
CA ALA A 43 0.63 -8.30 41.80
C ALA A 43 -0.02 -6.94 41.53
N VAL A 44 -0.68 -6.42 42.57
CA VAL A 44 -1.17 -5.04 42.66
C VAL A 44 0.05 -4.11 42.67
N ARG A 45 0.13 -3.17 41.70
CA ARG A 45 1.10 -2.09 41.71
C ARG A 45 0.38 -0.76 41.92
N SER A 46 0.91 0.00 42.87
CA SER A 46 0.42 1.25 43.42
C SER A 46 0.40 2.38 42.39
N LEU A 47 -0.68 3.18 42.47
CA LEU A 47 -0.87 4.45 41.76
C LEU A 47 -0.13 5.59 42.48
N SER A 48 0.74 6.29 41.76
CA SER A 48 1.20 7.67 41.99
C SER A 48 1.83 8.14 40.67
N ALA A 49 1.65 9.34 40.13
CA ALA A 49 1.23 10.61 40.69
C ALA A 49 0.52 11.46 39.61
N ALA A 50 -0.21 12.47 40.06
CA ALA A 50 -0.93 13.44 39.24
C ALA A 50 0.01 14.25 38.35
N ALA A 51 -0.32 14.35 37.06
CA ALA A 51 0.24 15.35 36.15
C ALA A 51 -0.82 16.45 35.96
N VAL A 52 -0.46 17.66 36.37
CA VAL A 52 -1.23 18.89 36.23
C VAL A 52 -1.34 19.23 34.74
N GLN A 53 -2.54 19.13 34.18
CA GLN A 53 -2.87 19.71 32.87
C GLN A 53 -3.09 21.21 33.03
N THR A 54 -2.24 21.99 32.37
CA THR A 54 -2.52 23.40 32.09
C THR A 54 -3.31 23.46 30.79
N ALA A 55 -4.62 23.71 30.91
CA ALA A 55 -5.47 24.04 29.78
C ALA A 55 -5.14 25.47 29.33
N ALA A 56 -4.51 25.61 28.17
CA ALA A 56 -4.40 26.89 27.48
C ALA A 56 -5.58 27.02 26.51
N THR A 57 -6.60 27.77 26.93
CA THR A 57 -7.64 28.31 26.05
C THR A 57 -7.05 29.46 25.24
N SER A 58 -6.70 29.23 23.98
CA SER A 58 -6.43 30.33 23.04
C SER A 58 -7.73 30.73 22.34
N ALA A 59 -8.25 31.88 22.73
CA ALA A 59 -9.31 32.58 22.01
C ALA A 59 -8.83 32.93 20.59
N ALA A 60 -9.68 32.68 19.61
CA ALA A 60 -9.46 33.02 18.22
C ALA A 60 -9.48 34.54 18.02
N THR A 61 -8.37 35.10 17.55
CA THR A 61 -8.32 36.39 16.86
C THR A 61 -7.86 36.13 15.44
N SER A 62 -8.75 36.48 14.51
CA SER A 62 -8.59 36.38 13.06
C SER A 62 -7.62 37.43 12.53
N THR A 63 -6.48 36.99 12.03
CA THR A 63 -5.69 37.67 11.00
C THR A 63 -5.17 36.58 10.07
N ASP A 64 -5.61 36.62 8.80
CA ASP A 64 -5.11 35.76 7.71
C ASP A 64 -3.64 36.07 7.44
N GLU A 65 -2.75 35.54 8.27
CA GLU A 65 -1.38 35.23 7.85
C GLU A 65 -1.42 33.83 7.24
N TYR A 66 -1.03 33.73 5.96
CA TYR A 66 -0.72 32.45 5.32
C TYR A 66 0.43 31.82 6.12
N GLN A 67 0.12 31.07 7.18
CA GLN A 67 1.13 30.35 7.94
C GLN A 67 1.59 29.19 7.07
N VAL A 68 2.87 29.21 6.70
CA VAL A 68 3.53 28.10 6.03
C VAL A 68 3.44 26.88 6.95
N VAL A 69 2.56 25.94 6.61
CA VAL A 69 2.39 24.71 7.36
C VAL A 69 3.57 23.82 7.02
N LYS A 70 4.49 23.67 7.97
CA LYS A 70 5.64 22.76 7.81
C LYS A 70 5.13 21.36 7.45
N PRO A 71 5.55 20.78 6.30
CA PRO A 71 5.09 19.45 5.92
C PRO A 71 5.62 18.43 6.93
N GLN A 72 4.75 17.50 7.33
CA GLN A 72 5.09 16.45 8.30
C GLN A 72 6.22 15.52 7.80
N TRP A 73 6.39 15.44 6.48
CA TRP A 73 7.39 14.62 5.80
C TRP A 73 7.73 15.23 4.43
N LYS A 74 8.87 14.83 3.85
CA LYS A 74 9.30 15.28 2.51
C LYS A 74 9.50 14.09 1.58
N ALA A 75 8.92 14.15 0.40
CA ALA A 75 9.14 13.22 -0.69
C ALA A 75 10.40 13.56 -1.49
N ALA A 76 11.09 12.56 -2.03
CA ALA A 76 12.21 12.76 -2.97
C ALA A 76 11.72 13.10 -4.39
N ILE A 77 11.18 14.30 -4.56
CA ILE A 77 10.67 14.82 -5.83
C ILE A 77 11.84 15.39 -6.65
N ASP A 78 11.85 15.08 -7.95
CA ASP A 78 12.81 15.67 -8.89
C ASP A 78 12.22 16.96 -9.49
N PHE A 79 12.35 18.07 -8.75
CA PHE A 79 11.85 19.38 -9.19
C PHE A 79 12.48 19.85 -10.50
N LYS A 80 13.75 19.49 -10.70
CA LYS A 80 14.46 19.82 -11.94
C LYS A 80 13.83 19.07 -13.12
N TRP A 81 13.55 17.78 -12.97
CA TRP A 81 12.87 17.00 -14.00
C TRP A 81 11.48 17.57 -14.31
N ILE A 82 10.71 17.97 -13.29
CA ILE A 82 9.39 18.61 -13.49
C ILE A 82 9.54 19.88 -14.35
N ARG A 83 10.49 20.76 -14.00
CA ARG A 83 10.75 21.98 -14.78
C ARG A 83 11.20 21.67 -16.22
N ASP A 84 12.12 20.73 -16.38
CA ASP A 84 12.72 20.38 -17.67
C ASP A 84 11.71 19.62 -18.58
N ASN A 85 10.62 19.08 -18.02
CA ASN A 85 9.58 18.33 -18.74
C ASN A 85 8.17 18.92 -18.55
N LYS A 86 8.07 20.22 -18.25
CA LYS A 86 6.84 20.91 -17.84
C LYS A 86 5.66 20.70 -18.78
N GLU A 87 5.89 20.63 -20.09
CA GLU A 87 4.82 20.42 -21.07
C GLU A 87 4.16 19.04 -20.90
N SER A 88 4.97 17.99 -20.68
CA SER A 88 4.45 16.65 -20.45
C SER A 88 3.70 16.55 -19.12
N VAL A 89 4.20 17.24 -18.08
CA VAL A 89 3.58 17.27 -16.75
C VAL A 89 2.24 18.00 -16.82
N ALA A 90 2.16 19.14 -17.52
CA ALA A 90 0.93 19.88 -17.72
C ALA A 90 -0.14 19.04 -18.44
N VAL A 91 0.24 18.35 -19.51
CA VAL A 91 -0.66 17.43 -20.23
C VAL A 91 -1.12 16.30 -19.32
N ASN A 92 -0.22 15.71 -18.52
CA ASN A 92 -0.55 14.64 -17.60
C ASN A 92 -1.55 15.08 -16.50
N ILE A 93 -1.31 16.24 -15.87
CA ILE A 93 -2.21 16.83 -14.86
C ILE A 93 -3.61 17.02 -15.44
N LYS A 94 -3.70 17.58 -16.65
CA LYS A 94 -4.97 17.78 -17.36
C LYS A 94 -5.67 16.45 -17.67
N ASN A 95 -4.96 15.48 -18.25
CA ASN A 95 -5.54 14.19 -18.61
C ASN A 95 -6.01 13.40 -17.39
N ARG A 96 -5.39 13.60 -16.22
CA ARG A 96 -5.80 12.98 -14.96
C ARG A 96 -6.91 13.73 -14.22
N ASN A 97 -7.36 14.87 -14.74
CA ASN A 97 -8.30 15.75 -14.05
C ASN A 97 -7.84 16.06 -12.61
N SER A 98 -6.54 16.35 -12.47
CA SER A 98 -5.91 16.64 -11.17
C SER A 98 -5.95 18.13 -10.87
N ASN A 99 -6.14 18.47 -9.58
CA ASN A 99 -6.11 19.85 -9.09
C ASN A 99 -4.70 20.38 -8.80
N ALA A 100 -3.64 19.64 -9.16
CA ALA A 100 -2.26 20.07 -8.97
C ALA A 100 -1.96 21.34 -9.78
N ASN A 101 -1.31 22.32 -9.14
CA ASN A 101 -0.95 23.57 -9.78
C ASN A 101 0.54 23.56 -10.18
N LEU A 102 0.81 23.30 -11.47
CA LEU A 102 2.18 23.22 -11.98
C LEU A 102 2.88 24.58 -11.95
N GLU A 103 2.16 25.65 -12.28
CA GLU A 103 2.70 27.01 -12.34
C GLU A 103 3.25 27.44 -10.98
N ILE A 104 2.52 27.21 -9.90
CA ILE A 104 2.99 27.50 -8.54
C ILE A 104 4.26 26.71 -8.21
N VAL A 105 4.33 25.42 -8.57
CA VAL A 105 5.52 24.59 -8.34
C VAL A 105 6.73 25.14 -9.10
N LEU A 106 6.56 25.59 -10.34
CA LEU A 106 7.64 26.17 -11.14
C LEU A 106 8.10 27.52 -10.55
N GLU A 107 7.18 28.39 -10.16
CA GLU A 107 7.49 29.68 -9.53
C GLU A 107 8.24 29.51 -8.20
N LEU A 108 7.78 28.61 -7.35
CA LEU A 108 8.43 28.30 -6.07
C LEU A 108 9.83 27.71 -6.30
N TYR A 109 9.99 26.84 -7.29
CA TYR A 109 11.30 26.27 -7.60
C TYR A 109 12.28 27.30 -8.16
N GLU A 110 11.83 28.24 -9.00
CA GLU A 110 12.67 29.35 -9.48
C GLU A 110 13.10 30.28 -8.34
N LYS A 111 12.18 30.64 -7.43
CA LYS A 111 12.49 31.41 -6.23
C LYS A 111 13.50 30.69 -5.34
N LEU A 112 13.30 29.39 -5.10
CA LEU A 112 14.23 28.55 -4.34
C LEU A 112 15.64 28.59 -4.93
N LEU A 113 15.78 28.42 -6.25
CA LEU A 113 17.08 28.47 -6.93
C LEU A 113 17.74 29.86 -6.80
N SER A 114 16.96 30.94 -6.88
CA SER A 114 17.46 32.30 -6.71
C SER A 114 17.99 32.55 -5.29
N VAL A 115 17.22 32.18 -4.26
CA VAL A 115 17.62 32.32 -2.85
C VAL A 115 18.82 31.43 -2.54
N GLN A 116 18.83 30.19 -3.04
CA GLN A 116 19.96 29.28 -2.86
C GLN A 116 21.26 29.85 -3.45
N LYS A 117 21.18 30.50 -4.62
CA LYS A 117 22.34 31.18 -5.23
C LYS A 117 22.86 32.33 -4.35
N GLU A 118 21.97 33.12 -3.76
CA GLU A 118 22.37 34.22 -2.86
C GLU A 118 22.98 33.70 -1.56
N VAL A 119 22.41 32.64 -0.97
CA VAL A 119 22.98 31.97 0.21
C VAL A 119 24.41 31.48 -0.07
N GLU A 120 24.64 30.83 -1.21
CA GLU A 120 25.99 30.36 -1.58
C GLU A 120 26.97 31.52 -1.84
N LYS A 121 26.49 32.62 -2.43
CA LYS A 121 27.29 33.85 -2.60
C LYS A 121 27.70 34.44 -1.24
N LEU A 122 26.75 34.64 -0.32
CA LEU A 122 27.05 35.18 1.01
C LEU A 122 27.94 34.25 1.84
N ARG A 123 27.78 32.92 1.70
CA ARG A 123 28.70 31.94 2.31
C ARG A 123 30.12 32.12 1.79
N ALA A 124 30.28 32.32 0.48
CA ALA A 124 31.58 32.58 -0.13
C ALA A 124 32.19 33.90 0.36
N GLU A 125 31.40 34.98 0.43
CA GLU A 125 31.82 36.29 0.94
C GLU A 125 32.24 36.22 2.41
N ARG A 126 31.43 35.60 3.27
CA ARG A 126 31.75 35.38 4.68
C ARG A 126 33.04 34.59 4.85
N ASN A 127 33.25 33.55 4.05
CA ASN A 127 34.48 32.76 4.09
C ASN A 127 35.70 33.58 3.62
N ALA A 128 35.53 34.46 2.63
CA ALA A 128 36.57 35.38 2.18
C ALA A 128 36.92 36.41 3.27
N VAL A 129 35.94 37.01 3.94
CA VAL A 129 36.13 37.91 5.10
C VAL A 129 36.86 37.18 6.23
N ALA A 130 36.44 35.96 6.56
CA ALA A 130 37.12 35.12 7.55
C ALA A 130 38.58 34.82 7.17
N SER A 131 38.87 34.64 5.88
CA SER A 131 40.23 34.44 5.39
C SER A 131 41.08 35.70 5.49
N LYS A 132 40.52 36.89 5.19
CA LYS A 132 41.22 38.18 5.34
C LYS A 132 41.65 38.44 6.79
N MET A 133 40.91 37.91 7.77
CA MET A 133 41.24 38.02 9.19
C MET A 133 42.42 37.13 9.64
N LYS A 134 42.88 36.18 8.82
CA LYS A 134 44.02 35.28 9.10
C LYS A 134 45.34 35.98 8.79
N GLY A 135 45.68 37.01 9.58
CA GLY A 135 46.91 37.78 9.43
C GLY A 135 47.06 38.87 10.51
N LYS A 136 48.22 39.53 10.54
CA LYS A 136 48.37 40.79 11.30
C LYS A 136 47.61 41.89 10.56
N LEU A 137 46.70 42.54 11.26
CA LEU A 137 45.86 43.63 10.77
C LEU A 137 45.87 44.73 11.81
N GLU A 138 45.75 45.98 11.37
CA GLU A 138 45.53 47.10 12.28
C GLU A 138 44.20 46.93 13.04
N PRO A 139 44.10 47.37 14.31
CA PRO A 139 42.89 47.18 15.12
C PRO A 139 41.62 47.71 14.47
N SER A 140 41.71 48.85 13.76
CA SER A 140 40.58 49.47 13.05
C SER A 140 40.12 48.66 11.84
N GLU A 141 41.04 48.07 11.08
CA GLU A 141 40.72 47.20 9.94
C GLU A 141 40.13 45.87 10.39
N ARG A 142 40.66 45.30 11.47
CA ARG A 142 40.10 44.10 12.11
C ARG A 142 38.67 44.34 12.57
N GLN A 143 38.39 45.49 13.20
CA GLN A 143 37.03 45.82 13.66
C GLN A 143 36.05 45.94 12.50
N LYS A 144 36.45 46.52 11.35
CA LYS A 144 35.61 46.59 10.14
C LYS A 144 35.24 45.20 9.60
N LEU A 145 36.22 44.29 9.52
CA LEU A 145 35.98 42.92 9.05
C LEU A 145 35.10 42.11 10.02
N ILE A 146 35.17 42.40 11.32
CA ILE A 146 34.28 41.80 12.33
C ILE A 146 32.83 42.26 12.08
N GLU A 147 32.61 43.56 11.87
CA GLU A 147 31.27 44.09 11.61
C GLU A 147 30.70 43.58 10.27
N GLU A 148 31.52 43.56 9.21
CA GLU A 148 31.15 42.98 7.92
C GLU A 148 30.76 41.50 8.06
N GLY A 149 31.58 40.71 8.77
CA GLY A 149 31.28 39.31 9.04
C GLY A 149 30.02 39.09 9.89
N LYS A 150 29.68 40.03 10.78
CA LYS A 150 28.46 40.01 11.58
C LYS A 150 27.23 40.29 10.72
N ASN A 151 27.27 41.32 9.88
CA ASN A 151 26.19 41.67 8.96
C ASN A 151 25.91 40.52 7.97
N LEU A 152 26.97 39.95 7.37
CA LEU A 152 26.85 38.78 6.50
C LEU A 152 26.24 37.57 7.21
N LYS A 153 26.52 37.39 8.50
CA LYS A 153 25.92 36.31 9.29
C LYS A 153 24.42 36.56 9.52
N GLU A 154 24.03 37.78 9.84
CA GLU A 154 22.62 38.15 10.06
C GLU A 154 21.80 37.99 8.77
N GLU A 155 22.33 38.46 7.63
CA GLU A 155 21.70 38.26 6.31
C GLU A 155 21.60 36.77 5.94
N LEU A 156 22.65 35.98 6.21
CA LEU A 156 22.63 34.54 5.97
C LEU A 156 21.54 33.82 6.79
N VAL A 157 21.36 34.19 8.05
CA VAL A 157 20.33 33.57 8.91
C VAL A 157 18.94 33.82 8.32
N ALA A 158 18.65 35.06 7.92
CA ALA A 158 17.36 35.40 7.30
C ALA A 158 17.11 34.62 5.99
N LEU A 159 18.10 34.54 5.10
CA LEU A 159 17.97 33.81 3.84
C LEU A 159 17.90 32.29 4.03
N GLU A 160 18.56 31.73 5.04
CA GLU A 160 18.46 30.31 5.39
C GLU A 160 17.06 29.96 5.93
N GLU A 161 16.42 30.87 6.68
CA GLU A 161 15.02 30.72 7.09
C GLU A 161 14.05 30.78 5.90
N ASP A 162 14.25 31.73 4.98
CA ASP A 162 13.44 31.84 3.76
C ASP A 162 13.63 30.62 2.85
N LEU A 163 14.85 30.09 2.73
CA LEU A 163 15.13 28.87 1.99
C LEU A 163 14.38 27.67 2.58
N LEU A 164 14.29 27.58 3.91
CA LEU A 164 13.54 26.52 4.58
C LEU A 164 12.03 26.63 4.28
N LYS A 165 11.46 27.83 4.40
CA LYS A 165 10.03 28.08 4.10
C LYS A 165 9.70 27.76 2.64
N LEU A 166 10.49 28.27 1.70
CA LEU A 166 10.31 27.99 0.28
C LEU A 166 10.45 26.50 -0.05
N THR A 167 11.37 25.80 0.62
CA THR A 167 11.49 24.34 0.46
C THR A 167 10.24 23.62 0.94
N ASP A 168 9.68 24.05 2.07
CA ASP A 168 8.48 23.45 2.66
C ASP A 168 7.24 23.70 1.80
N GLU A 169 7.05 24.93 1.30
CA GLU A 169 5.98 25.30 0.36
C GLU A 169 6.09 24.53 -0.97
N LEU A 170 7.28 24.53 -1.59
CA LEU A 170 7.52 23.81 -2.84
C LEU A 170 7.21 22.32 -2.68
N GLN A 171 7.61 21.75 -1.54
CA GLN A 171 7.39 20.35 -1.23
C GLN A 171 5.89 20.02 -1.11
N GLN A 172 5.13 20.87 -0.42
CA GLN A 172 3.68 20.72 -0.25
C GLN A 172 2.96 20.77 -1.60
N GLU A 173 3.25 21.78 -2.42
CA GLU A 173 2.61 21.94 -3.72
C GLU A 173 2.98 20.82 -4.70
N ALA A 174 4.27 20.48 -4.79
CA ALA A 174 4.73 19.45 -5.71
C ALA A 174 4.25 18.03 -5.34
N GLN A 175 3.95 17.77 -4.05
CA GLN A 175 3.40 16.49 -3.62
C GLN A 175 2.00 16.21 -4.17
N SER A 176 1.27 17.25 -4.57
CA SER A 176 -0.05 17.15 -5.22
C SER A 176 0.03 16.65 -6.67
N ILE A 177 1.20 16.76 -7.31
CA ILE A 177 1.40 16.29 -8.69
C ILE A 177 1.29 14.75 -8.71
N PRO A 178 0.35 14.19 -9.49
CA PRO A 178 0.16 12.74 -9.58
C PRO A 178 1.35 12.09 -10.31
N ASN A 179 1.41 10.76 -10.28
CA ASN A 179 2.35 10.03 -11.11
C ASN A 179 2.12 10.35 -12.61
N MET A 180 3.14 10.11 -13.42
CA MET A 180 2.99 10.12 -14.87
C MET A 180 2.04 9.01 -15.30
N THR A 181 1.49 9.13 -16.51
CA THR A 181 0.53 8.17 -17.07
C THR A 181 1.21 7.35 -18.16
N HIS A 182 1.00 6.03 -18.14
CA HIS A 182 1.49 5.14 -19.19
C HIS A 182 0.92 5.56 -20.55
N PRO A 183 1.73 5.61 -21.65
CA PRO A 183 1.27 6.08 -22.96
C PRO A 183 0.02 5.36 -23.51
N ASP A 184 -0.11 4.06 -23.24
CA ASP A 184 -1.25 3.24 -23.68
C ASP A 184 -2.54 3.43 -22.85
N VAL A 185 -2.53 4.21 -21.77
CA VAL A 185 -3.74 4.42 -20.95
C VAL A 185 -4.82 5.13 -21.76
N PRO A 186 -6.07 4.65 -21.75
CA PRO A 186 -7.20 5.35 -22.36
C PRO A 186 -7.38 6.74 -21.72
N LEU A 187 -7.59 7.77 -22.55
CA LEU A 187 -7.78 9.13 -22.04
C LEU A 187 -9.27 9.40 -21.76
N GLY A 188 -9.56 9.97 -20.59
CA GLY A 188 -10.89 10.43 -20.20
C GLY A 188 -11.36 9.89 -18.85
N GLY A 189 -12.66 10.05 -18.60
CA GLY A 189 -13.34 9.54 -17.40
C GLY A 189 -13.51 8.01 -17.38
N GLU A 190 -14.12 7.49 -16.31
CA GLU A 190 -14.33 6.06 -16.06
C GLU A 190 -14.92 5.32 -17.28
N ASP A 191 -15.92 5.92 -17.95
CA ASP A 191 -16.58 5.37 -19.15
C ASP A 191 -15.63 5.20 -20.37
N SER A 192 -14.44 5.80 -20.34
CA SER A 192 -13.42 5.67 -21.39
C SER A 192 -12.49 4.47 -21.17
N SER A 193 -12.64 3.75 -20.07
CA SER A 193 -11.86 2.54 -19.78
C SER A 193 -12.15 1.46 -20.82
N THR A 194 -11.13 0.70 -21.21
CA THR A 194 -11.25 -0.26 -22.32
C THR A 194 -11.24 -1.70 -21.85
N VAL A 195 -12.05 -2.57 -22.47
CA VAL A 195 -12.05 -4.00 -22.15
C VAL A 195 -10.80 -4.66 -22.73
N ARG A 196 -9.96 -5.22 -21.86
CA ARG A 196 -8.79 -6.01 -22.25
C ARG A 196 -9.14 -7.45 -22.59
N LYS A 197 -10.01 -8.05 -21.77
CA LYS A 197 -10.36 -9.48 -21.82
C LYS A 197 -11.74 -9.72 -21.22
N MET A 198 -12.46 -10.68 -21.79
CA MET A 198 -13.71 -11.24 -21.26
C MET A 198 -13.48 -12.72 -20.97
N VAL A 199 -13.88 -13.20 -19.79
CA VAL A 199 -13.61 -14.58 -19.34
C VAL A 199 -14.89 -15.22 -18.82
N GLY A 200 -15.13 -16.48 -19.21
CA GLY A 200 -16.34 -17.22 -18.82
C GLY A 200 -17.59 -16.78 -19.59
N LYS A 201 -18.76 -17.13 -19.07
CA LYS A 201 -20.08 -16.73 -19.58
C LYS A 201 -21.02 -16.47 -18.39
N PRO A 202 -21.97 -15.52 -18.50
CA PRO A 202 -22.95 -15.31 -17.43
C PRO A 202 -23.72 -16.60 -17.15
N ALA A 203 -24.03 -16.87 -15.89
CA ALA A 203 -24.91 -17.97 -15.53
C ALA A 203 -26.32 -17.72 -16.09
N GLU A 204 -26.91 -18.76 -16.70
CA GLU A 204 -28.29 -18.74 -17.18
C GLU A 204 -29.19 -19.40 -16.15
N PHE A 205 -30.21 -18.67 -15.69
CA PHE A 205 -31.17 -19.16 -14.69
C PHE A 205 -32.55 -19.35 -15.33
N SER A 206 -33.16 -20.52 -15.12
CA SER A 206 -34.53 -20.81 -15.52
C SER A 206 -35.57 -20.35 -14.48
N PHE A 207 -35.11 -19.63 -13.45
CA PHE A 207 -35.91 -19.13 -12.33
C PHE A 207 -35.54 -17.67 -12.04
N ALA A 208 -36.35 -17.00 -11.22
CA ALA A 208 -36.09 -15.62 -10.84
C ALA A 208 -34.85 -15.54 -9.93
N VAL A 209 -33.82 -14.82 -10.40
CA VAL A 209 -32.58 -14.59 -9.68
C VAL A 209 -32.86 -13.81 -8.39
N LYS A 210 -32.33 -14.31 -7.28
CA LYS A 210 -32.28 -13.58 -6.01
C LYS A 210 -30.95 -12.86 -5.89
N ASP A 211 -30.99 -11.65 -5.35
CA ASP A 211 -29.77 -10.94 -5.02
C ASP A 211 -29.12 -11.48 -3.73
N HIS A 212 -27.87 -11.10 -3.48
CA HIS A 212 -27.13 -11.57 -2.30
C HIS A 212 -27.78 -11.18 -0.96
N VAL A 213 -28.57 -10.10 -0.89
CA VAL A 213 -29.25 -9.69 0.35
C VAL A 213 -30.44 -10.62 0.62
N GLN A 214 -31.22 -10.94 -0.41
CA GLN A 214 -32.32 -11.91 -0.33
C GLN A 214 -31.79 -13.30 0.03
N LEU A 215 -30.77 -13.79 -0.69
CA LEU A 215 -30.12 -15.07 -0.40
C LEU A 215 -29.53 -15.08 1.02
N GLY A 216 -28.83 -14.01 1.40
CA GLY A 216 -28.24 -13.87 2.72
C GLY A 216 -29.27 -13.92 3.85
N LYS A 217 -30.49 -13.41 3.63
CA LYS A 217 -31.59 -13.50 4.61
C LYS A 217 -32.16 -14.92 4.68
N GLU A 218 -32.45 -15.54 3.55
CA GLU A 218 -33.06 -16.89 3.50
C GLU A 218 -32.11 -18.00 4.01
N LEU A 219 -30.81 -17.80 3.83
CA LEU A 219 -29.75 -18.71 4.28
C LEU A 219 -29.22 -18.36 5.68
N ASP A 220 -29.73 -17.29 6.29
CA ASP A 220 -29.29 -16.76 7.59
C ASP A 220 -27.79 -16.44 7.65
N LEU A 221 -27.26 -15.78 6.63
CA LEU A 221 -25.83 -15.50 6.45
C LEU A 221 -25.40 -14.12 6.91
N PHE A 222 -26.29 -13.12 6.87
CA PHE A 222 -25.97 -11.74 7.20
C PHE A 222 -26.94 -11.17 8.22
N ASP A 223 -26.47 -10.25 9.05
CA ASP A 223 -27.32 -9.43 9.92
C ASP A 223 -26.93 -7.96 9.78
N PHE A 224 -27.65 -7.25 8.90
CA PHE A 224 -27.45 -5.82 8.65
C PHE A 224 -28.19 -4.97 9.68
N ASP A 225 -29.33 -5.43 10.20
CA ASP A 225 -30.15 -4.68 11.16
C ASP A 225 -29.43 -4.58 12.50
N ALA A 226 -28.89 -5.70 13.01
CA ALA A 226 -28.09 -5.69 14.23
C ALA A 226 -26.80 -4.87 14.06
N ALA A 227 -26.16 -4.94 12.89
CA ALA A 227 -24.96 -4.14 12.62
C ALA A 227 -25.27 -2.64 12.55
N ALA A 228 -26.40 -2.25 11.96
CA ALA A 228 -26.85 -0.86 11.89
C ALA A 228 -27.13 -0.28 13.27
N GLU A 229 -27.76 -1.07 14.16
CA GLU A 229 -28.03 -0.66 15.54
C GLU A 229 -26.73 -0.46 16.35
N VAL A 230 -25.72 -1.30 16.13
CA VAL A 230 -24.47 -1.27 16.92
C VAL A 230 -23.42 -0.29 16.36
N SER A 231 -23.23 -0.28 15.04
CA SER A 231 -22.10 0.40 14.38
C SER A 231 -22.53 1.47 13.36
N GLY A 232 -23.84 1.62 13.12
CA GLY A 232 -24.38 2.48 12.08
C GLY A 232 -24.47 1.80 10.70
N SER A 233 -24.97 2.53 9.71
CA SER A 233 -25.19 2.02 8.35
C SER A 233 -23.91 1.47 7.70
N LYS A 234 -24.06 0.55 6.73
CA LYS A 234 -22.96 -0.02 5.92
C LYS A 234 -21.94 -0.86 6.72
N PHE A 235 -22.32 -1.31 7.91
CA PHE A 235 -21.69 -2.42 8.62
C PHE A 235 -22.56 -3.69 8.51
N TYR A 236 -21.99 -4.85 8.84
CA TYR A 236 -22.67 -6.14 8.76
C TYR A 236 -22.08 -7.13 9.76
N TYR A 237 -22.89 -8.08 10.23
CA TYR A 237 -22.40 -9.33 10.78
C TYR A 237 -22.47 -10.43 9.71
N LEU A 238 -21.45 -11.27 9.64
CA LEU A 238 -21.54 -12.58 8.99
C LEU A 238 -21.96 -13.64 9.99
N LYS A 239 -22.75 -14.62 9.54
CA LYS A 239 -23.25 -15.74 10.32
C LYS A 239 -23.07 -17.05 9.57
N ASN A 240 -23.09 -18.15 10.33
CA ASN A 240 -23.12 -19.51 9.81
C ASN A 240 -22.05 -19.76 8.72
N GLU A 241 -22.45 -20.30 7.56
CA GLU A 241 -21.55 -20.64 6.46
C GLU A 241 -20.83 -19.43 5.86
N ALA A 242 -21.35 -18.20 6.00
CA ALA A 242 -20.67 -17.01 5.48
C ALA A 242 -19.40 -16.67 6.28
N VAL A 243 -19.36 -16.97 7.58
CA VAL A 243 -18.14 -16.82 8.40
C VAL A 243 -17.04 -17.76 7.88
N ILE A 244 -17.41 -19.02 7.62
CA ILE A 244 -16.48 -20.02 7.08
C ILE A 244 -16.09 -19.67 5.64
N LEU A 245 -16.99 -19.09 4.85
CA LEU A 245 -16.70 -18.64 3.50
C LEU A 245 -15.70 -17.49 3.47
N GLU A 246 -15.82 -16.50 4.36
CA GLU A 246 -14.83 -15.42 4.49
C GLU A 246 -13.45 -16.00 4.83
N MET A 247 -13.35 -16.83 5.87
CA MET A 247 -12.09 -17.49 6.23
C MET A 247 -11.55 -18.35 5.08
N GLY A 248 -12.44 -19.03 4.37
CA GLY A 248 -12.11 -19.88 3.23
C GLY A 248 -11.51 -19.11 2.07
N LEU A 249 -12.14 -18.00 1.69
CA LEU A 249 -11.67 -17.09 0.64
C LEU A 249 -10.31 -16.48 0.98
N VAL A 250 -10.12 -16.02 2.22
CA VAL A 250 -8.84 -15.46 2.69
C VAL A 250 -7.73 -16.51 2.62
N ASN A 251 -7.95 -17.69 3.20
CA ASN A 251 -6.94 -18.75 3.24
C ASN A 251 -6.61 -19.29 1.83
N TRP A 252 -7.63 -19.43 0.98
CA TRP A 252 -7.46 -19.83 -0.41
C TRP A 252 -6.61 -18.81 -1.17
N ALA A 253 -6.96 -17.52 -1.13
CA ALA A 253 -6.24 -16.48 -1.87
C ALA A 253 -4.78 -16.34 -1.42
N VAL A 254 -4.52 -16.39 -0.10
CA VAL A 254 -3.15 -16.41 0.44
C VAL A 254 -2.39 -17.65 -0.03
N SER A 255 -3.03 -18.83 0.01
CA SER A 255 -2.41 -20.08 -0.43
C SER A 255 -2.04 -20.06 -1.92
N GLU A 256 -2.91 -19.55 -2.79
CA GLU A 256 -2.62 -19.41 -4.21
C GLU A 256 -1.48 -18.42 -4.49
N ALA A 257 -1.47 -17.26 -3.83
CA ALA A 257 -0.38 -16.30 -3.95
C ALA A 257 0.97 -16.88 -3.46
N MET A 258 0.98 -17.66 -2.38
CA MET A 258 2.19 -18.33 -1.88
C MET A 258 2.79 -19.29 -2.91
N LYS A 259 1.96 -20.02 -3.68
CA LYS A 259 2.45 -20.89 -4.77
C LYS A 259 3.17 -20.10 -5.87
N ARG A 260 2.91 -18.79 -5.98
CA ARG A 260 3.55 -17.85 -6.90
C ARG A 260 4.79 -17.14 -6.29
N GLY A 261 5.24 -17.58 -5.12
CA GLY A 261 6.45 -17.06 -4.47
C GLY A 261 6.22 -15.81 -3.63
N PHE A 262 4.97 -15.46 -3.32
CA PHE A 262 4.66 -14.37 -2.40
C PHE A 262 4.89 -14.80 -0.95
N THR A 263 5.55 -13.94 -0.17
CA THR A 263 5.75 -14.14 1.27
C THR A 263 4.50 -13.67 2.02
N PRO A 264 3.86 -14.53 2.83
CA PRO A 264 2.65 -14.15 3.56
C PRO A 264 2.98 -13.23 4.74
N LEU A 265 2.13 -12.22 4.97
CA LEU A 265 2.20 -11.26 6.06
C LEU A 265 0.83 -11.07 6.73
N THR A 266 0.85 -10.74 8.02
CA THR A 266 -0.21 -9.98 8.67
C THR A 266 0.31 -8.57 8.97
N THR A 267 -0.55 -7.56 8.91
CA THR A 267 -0.14 -6.16 9.03
C THR A 267 -0.80 -5.47 10.22
N PRO A 268 -0.15 -4.46 10.84
CA PRO A 268 -0.86 -3.51 11.68
C PRO A 268 -1.97 -2.82 10.89
N GLU A 269 -3.15 -2.68 11.49
CA GLU A 269 -4.31 -2.02 10.87
C GLU A 269 -4.46 -0.56 11.29
N ILE A 270 -3.71 -0.15 12.32
CA ILE A 270 -3.53 1.24 12.74
C ILE A 270 -2.11 1.66 12.36
N VAL A 271 -1.99 2.70 11.54
CA VAL A 271 -0.71 3.21 11.03
C VAL A 271 -0.61 4.71 11.24
N ARG A 272 0.59 5.28 11.10
CA ARG A 272 0.75 6.74 11.09
C ARG A 272 0.12 7.33 9.83
N SER A 273 -0.60 8.43 9.95
CA SER A 273 -1.25 9.13 8.83
C SER A 273 -0.25 9.53 7.74
N SER A 274 0.98 9.88 8.13
CA SER A 274 2.06 10.17 7.18
C SER A 274 2.40 8.99 6.26
N VAL A 275 2.21 7.73 6.68
CA VAL A 275 2.45 6.55 5.81
C VAL A 275 1.35 6.43 4.77
N VAL A 276 0.10 6.70 5.13
CA VAL A 276 -1.05 6.73 4.20
C VAL A 276 -0.82 7.78 3.11
N GLU A 277 -0.41 8.98 3.51
CA GLU A 277 -0.08 10.08 2.59
C GLU A 277 1.12 9.74 1.68
N LYS A 278 2.16 9.10 2.24
CA LYS A 278 3.34 8.65 1.47
C LYS A 278 2.98 7.61 0.41
N CYS A 279 1.99 6.75 0.66
CA CYS A 279 1.49 5.81 -0.35
C CYS A 279 0.59 6.46 -1.42
N GLY A 280 0.24 7.75 -1.28
CA GLY A 280 -0.55 8.50 -2.24
C GLY A 280 -2.05 8.56 -1.95
N PHE A 281 -2.48 8.12 -0.77
CA PHE A 281 -3.88 8.17 -0.34
C PHE A 281 -4.21 9.54 0.29
N GLN A 282 -4.07 10.60 -0.51
CA GLN A 282 -4.41 11.95 -0.08
C GLN A 282 -5.89 12.26 -0.42
N PRO A 283 -6.65 12.90 0.49
CA PRO A 283 -8.02 13.29 0.20
C PRO A 283 -8.09 14.26 -1.00
N ARG A 284 -8.93 13.96 -2.00
CA ARG A 284 -9.34 14.94 -3.00
C ARG A 284 -10.41 15.85 -2.38
N GLY A 285 -9.98 16.86 -1.60
CA GLY A 285 -10.86 17.81 -0.92
C GLY A 285 -11.18 17.44 0.54
N THR A 286 -12.35 17.86 1.04
CA THR A 286 -12.72 17.74 2.47
C THR A 286 -13.20 16.34 2.87
N ASN A 287 -13.61 15.51 1.90
CA ASN A 287 -14.07 14.15 2.14
C ASN A 287 -12.89 13.18 2.15
N THR A 288 -12.46 12.76 3.34
CA THR A 288 -11.44 11.74 3.51
C THR A 288 -12.04 10.34 3.44
N GLN A 289 -11.34 9.39 2.80
CA GLN A 289 -11.67 7.96 2.84
C GLN A 289 -11.08 7.23 4.06
N VAL A 290 -10.34 7.96 4.92
CA VAL A 290 -9.56 7.40 6.03
C VAL A 290 -10.23 7.72 7.36
N TYR A 291 -10.37 6.72 8.23
CA TYR A 291 -10.77 6.91 9.62
C TYR A 291 -9.56 7.28 10.48
N SER A 292 -9.55 8.49 11.06
CA SER A 292 -8.47 8.96 11.94
C SER A 292 -8.72 8.60 13.41
N ILE A 293 -7.66 8.33 14.15
CA ILE A 293 -7.71 8.11 15.60
C ILE A 293 -7.60 9.47 16.31
N GLU A 294 -8.63 9.81 17.08
CA GLU A 294 -8.71 11.08 17.81
C GLU A 294 -7.48 11.28 18.72
N ASN A 295 -6.96 12.51 18.77
CA ASN A 295 -5.82 12.90 19.59
C ASN A 295 -4.51 12.12 19.30
N SER A 296 -4.30 11.66 18.06
CA SER A 296 -3.07 10.97 17.64
C SER A 296 -2.67 11.30 16.19
N ASP A 297 -1.46 10.90 15.79
CA ASP A 297 -0.99 10.93 14.39
C ASP A 297 -1.33 9.63 13.64
N GLN A 298 -2.31 8.86 14.12
CA GLN A 298 -2.63 7.53 13.62
C GLN A 298 -4.02 7.45 12.97
N CYS A 299 -4.19 6.47 12.09
CA CYS A 299 -5.43 6.20 11.39
C CYS A 299 -5.57 4.71 11.03
N LEU A 300 -6.78 4.30 10.68
CA LEU A 300 -7.07 2.96 10.18
C LEU A 300 -6.74 2.86 8.69
N ILE A 301 -6.21 1.70 8.28
CA ILE A 301 -5.85 1.45 6.87
C ILE A 301 -7.08 1.15 6.02
N GLY A 302 -7.09 1.65 4.78
CA GLY A 302 -8.09 1.27 3.75
C GLY A 302 -7.68 0.09 2.88
N THR A 303 -6.46 -0.43 3.07
CA THR A 303 -5.83 -1.54 2.34
C THR A 303 -4.52 -1.95 3.03
N ALA A 304 -4.16 -3.24 3.00
CA ALA A 304 -2.85 -3.73 3.45
C ALA A 304 -1.68 -3.21 2.59
N GLU A 305 -1.94 -2.64 1.42
CA GLU A 305 -0.94 -1.93 0.60
C GLU A 305 -0.15 -0.90 1.42
N ILE A 306 -0.83 -0.17 2.30
CA ILE A 306 -0.22 0.91 3.09
C ILE A 306 0.86 0.36 4.05
N PRO A 307 0.54 -0.56 4.98
CA PRO A 307 1.55 -1.10 5.88
C PRO A 307 2.60 -1.97 5.17
N VAL A 308 2.24 -2.67 4.09
CA VAL A 308 3.22 -3.45 3.31
C VAL A 308 4.18 -2.52 2.57
N GLY A 309 3.69 -1.46 1.93
CA GLY A 309 4.53 -0.44 1.30
C GLY A 309 5.49 0.21 2.30
N GLY A 310 5.04 0.44 3.53
CA GLY A 310 5.83 1.00 4.61
C GLY A 310 6.89 0.08 5.24
N ILE A 311 6.88 -1.24 4.97
CA ILE A 311 7.74 -2.20 5.68
C ILE A 311 9.24 -1.98 5.44
N HIS A 312 9.59 -1.38 4.29
CA HIS A 312 10.96 -1.05 3.88
C HIS A 312 11.22 0.47 3.83
N MET A 313 10.37 1.27 4.49
CA MET A 313 10.50 2.73 4.52
C MET A 313 11.90 3.17 4.96
N ASP A 314 12.46 4.15 4.26
CA ASP A 314 13.79 4.75 4.48
C ASP A 314 14.97 3.76 4.39
N SER A 315 14.81 2.62 3.70
CA SER A 315 15.84 1.60 3.53
C SER A 315 16.53 1.62 2.16
N ILE A 316 17.74 1.06 2.10
CA ILE A 316 18.46 0.75 0.85
C ILE A 316 18.61 -0.77 0.75
N LEU A 317 17.82 -1.38 -0.12
CA LEU A 317 17.80 -2.82 -0.40
C LEU A 317 19.02 -3.25 -1.23
N SER A 318 19.42 -4.51 -1.10
CA SER A 318 20.35 -5.15 -2.02
C SER A 318 19.65 -5.48 -3.34
N GLU A 319 20.33 -5.35 -4.48
CA GLU A 319 19.75 -5.79 -5.75
C GLU A 319 19.39 -7.29 -5.74
N SER A 320 20.24 -8.13 -5.14
CA SER A 320 20.03 -9.58 -5.01
C SER A 320 18.79 -9.99 -4.19
N SER A 321 18.18 -9.06 -3.43
CA SER A 321 16.93 -9.33 -2.72
C SER A 321 15.68 -8.98 -3.53
N LEU A 322 15.82 -8.36 -4.70
CA LEU A 322 14.71 -8.00 -5.56
C LEU A 322 14.41 -9.11 -6.59
N PRO A 323 13.14 -9.33 -6.96
CA PRO A 323 11.95 -8.68 -6.42
C PRO A 323 11.59 -9.16 -5.01
N LEU A 324 10.96 -8.29 -4.22
CA LEU A 324 10.27 -8.68 -2.99
C LEU A 324 8.77 -8.79 -3.28
N LYS A 325 8.20 -9.98 -3.08
CA LYS A 325 6.77 -10.27 -3.31
C LYS A 325 6.09 -10.59 -1.97
N TYR A 326 5.06 -9.84 -1.61
CA TYR A 326 4.31 -10.00 -0.36
C TYR A 326 2.83 -10.20 -0.59
N VAL A 327 2.22 -11.14 0.13
CA VAL A 327 0.76 -11.28 0.21
C VAL A 327 0.31 -11.01 1.64
N ALA A 328 -0.61 -10.07 1.84
CA ALA A 328 -1.02 -9.63 3.15
C ALA A 328 -2.54 -9.68 3.33
N PHE A 329 -2.98 -10.25 4.44
CA PHE A 329 -4.37 -10.16 4.89
C PHE A 329 -4.52 -9.02 5.90
N SER A 330 -5.57 -8.22 5.76
CA SER A 330 -6.01 -7.25 6.77
C SER A 330 -7.50 -6.99 6.68
N HIS A 331 -8.07 -6.45 7.76
CA HIS A 331 -9.29 -5.66 7.65
C HIS A 331 -8.95 -4.29 7.04
N CYS A 332 -9.89 -3.77 6.27
CA CYS A 332 -9.82 -2.51 5.56
C CYS A 332 -10.96 -1.62 6.03
N PHE A 333 -10.67 -0.37 6.34
CA PHE A 333 -11.61 0.61 6.86
C PHE A 333 -11.69 1.80 5.92
N ARG A 334 -12.90 2.09 5.42
CA ARG A 334 -13.15 3.20 4.49
C ARG A 334 -14.39 3.97 4.90
N THR A 335 -14.28 5.29 5.01
CA THR A 335 -15.44 6.13 5.36
C THR A 335 -16.49 6.16 4.26
N GLU A 336 -16.13 5.78 3.02
CA GLU A 336 -17.02 5.76 1.85
C GLU A 336 -17.72 7.11 1.63
N ALA A 337 -17.05 8.20 2.05
CA ALA A 337 -17.56 9.57 1.93
C ALA A 337 -17.77 9.92 0.45
N GLY A 338 -18.92 10.53 0.13
CA GLY A 338 -19.29 10.88 -1.25
C GLY A 338 -19.96 9.77 -2.06
N ALA A 339 -20.02 8.53 -1.57
CA ALA A 339 -20.72 7.44 -2.25
C ALA A 339 -22.21 7.38 -1.85
N ALA A 340 -23.09 7.91 -2.71
CA ALA A 340 -24.55 7.83 -2.60
C ALA A 340 -25.15 6.99 -3.75
N GLY A 341 -26.30 6.36 -3.51
CA GLY A 341 -27.08 5.64 -4.54
C GLY A 341 -27.16 4.12 -4.38
N ALA A 342 -27.76 3.44 -5.37
CA ALA A 342 -28.07 2.00 -5.33
C ALA A 342 -26.84 1.08 -5.26
N ALA A 343 -25.65 1.58 -5.64
CA ALA A 343 -24.36 0.90 -5.49
C ALA A 343 -23.85 0.85 -4.03
N THR A 344 -24.73 1.06 -3.04
CA THR A 344 -24.42 1.00 -1.60
C THR A 344 -25.19 -0.10 -0.86
N ARG A 345 -26.01 -0.91 -1.56
CA ARG A 345 -26.83 -1.94 -0.92
C ARG A 345 -26.03 -3.21 -0.59
N GLY A 346 -26.30 -3.79 0.58
CA GLY A 346 -25.75 -5.07 1.03
C GLY A 346 -24.23 -5.00 1.23
N LEU A 347 -23.51 -6.00 0.72
CA LEU A 347 -22.06 -6.15 0.91
C LEU A 347 -21.21 -5.41 -0.14
N TYR A 348 -21.83 -4.74 -1.12
CA TYR A 348 -21.10 -4.19 -2.26
C TYR A 348 -20.16 -3.01 -1.89
N ARG A 349 -20.59 -2.17 -0.93
CA ARG A 349 -19.84 -1.02 -0.42
C ARG A 349 -20.11 -0.83 1.07
N VAL A 350 -19.11 -1.12 1.88
CA VAL A 350 -19.18 -1.25 3.35
C VAL A 350 -18.00 -0.53 4.00
N HIS A 351 -18.13 -0.13 5.27
CA HIS A 351 -17.09 0.63 5.96
C HIS A 351 -15.92 -0.22 6.45
N GLN A 352 -16.17 -1.50 6.72
CA GLN A 352 -15.16 -2.46 7.16
C GLN A 352 -15.27 -3.72 6.31
N PHE A 353 -14.14 -4.24 5.83
CA PHE A 353 -14.11 -5.51 5.12
C PHE A 353 -12.73 -6.19 5.12
N SER A 354 -12.72 -7.50 4.94
CA SER A 354 -11.51 -8.29 4.77
C SER A 354 -10.97 -8.24 3.35
N LYS A 355 -9.64 -8.06 3.20
CA LYS A 355 -8.96 -8.08 1.90
C LYS A 355 -7.62 -8.84 1.98
N VAL A 356 -7.31 -9.57 0.91
CA VAL A 356 -5.98 -10.14 0.65
C VAL A 356 -5.31 -9.33 -0.47
N GLU A 357 -4.18 -8.71 -0.14
CA GLU A 357 -3.41 -7.83 -1.03
C GLU A 357 -2.11 -8.48 -1.47
N MET A 358 -1.78 -8.37 -2.75
CA MET A 358 -0.46 -8.66 -3.30
C MET A 358 0.32 -7.35 -3.46
N PHE A 359 1.60 -7.35 -3.11
CA PHE A 359 2.47 -6.20 -3.24
C PHE A 359 3.86 -6.63 -3.73
N ILE A 360 4.44 -5.87 -4.65
CA ILE A 360 5.77 -6.14 -5.22
C ILE A 360 6.64 -4.90 -5.13
N LEU A 361 7.88 -5.08 -4.66
CA LEU A 361 8.98 -4.12 -4.87
C LEU A 361 9.97 -4.74 -5.85
N CYS A 362 10.25 -4.06 -6.95
CA CYS A 362 11.10 -4.58 -8.03
C CYS A 362 12.03 -3.51 -8.60
N ARG A 363 12.93 -3.93 -9.50
CA ARG A 363 13.75 -2.98 -10.27
C ARG A 363 12.88 -2.26 -11.33
N PRO A 364 13.25 -1.04 -11.75
CA PRO A 364 12.49 -0.29 -12.74
C PRO A 364 12.26 -1.02 -14.07
N ASP A 365 13.23 -1.81 -14.53
CA ASP A 365 13.17 -2.57 -15.78
C ASP A 365 12.21 -3.78 -15.74
N GLU A 366 11.74 -4.17 -14.54
CA GLU A 366 10.88 -5.33 -14.35
C GLU A 366 9.40 -4.98 -14.13
N SER A 367 9.08 -3.70 -13.83
CA SER A 367 7.75 -3.34 -13.33
C SER A 367 6.61 -3.69 -14.27
N ASP A 368 6.77 -3.48 -15.58
CA ASP A 368 5.70 -3.79 -16.54
C ASP A 368 5.45 -5.31 -16.64
N SER A 369 6.51 -6.12 -16.49
CA SER A 369 6.38 -7.57 -16.48
C SER A 369 5.65 -8.06 -15.22
N TYR A 370 5.92 -7.47 -14.06
CA TYR A 370 5.21 -7.79 -12.82
C TYR A 370 3.77 -7.27 -12.81
N HIS A 371 3.49 -6.14 -13.45
CA HIS A 371 2.09 -5.66 -13.59
C HIS A 371 1.26 -6.65 -14.39
N LYS A 372 1.84 -7.18 -15.48
CA LYS A 372 1.25 -8.27 -16.26
C LYS A 372 1.08 -9.55 -15.44
N GLU A 373 2.09 -9.95 -14.66
CA GLU A 373 2.00 -11.13 -13.78
C GLU A 373 0.86 -10.98 -12.76
N LEU A 374 0.69 -9.81 -12.15
CA LEU A 374 -0.35 -9.56 -11.14
C LEU A 374 -1.76 -9.71 -11.72
N ILE A 375 -2.04 -9.11 -12.87
CA ILE A 375 -3.36 -9.25 -13.51
C ILE A 375 -3.61 -10.68 -14.00
N GLU A 376 -2.58 -11.41 -14.43
CA GLU A 376 -2.69 -12.84 -14.77
C GLU A 376 -3.03 -13.69 -13.54
N ILE A 377 -2.45 -13.39 -12.37
CA ILE A 377 -2.81 -14.05 -11.10
C ILE A 377 -4.27 -13.77 -10.76
N GLU A 378 -4.73 -12.52 -10.84
CA GLU A 378 -6.14 -12.17 -10.59
C GLU A 378 -7.08 -12.90 -11.55
N GLU A 379 -6.79 -12.88 -12.86
CA GLU A 379 -7.56 -13.60 -13.87
C GLU A 379 -7.68 -15.09 -13.55
N GLU A 380 -6.58 -15.75 -13.15
CA GLU A 380 -6.57 -17.16 -12.79
C GLU A 380 -7.36 -17.44 -11.50
N LEU A 381 -7.18 -16.62 -10.46
CA LEU A 381 -7.91 -16.74 -9.20
C LEU A 381 -9.42 -16.75 -9.45
N PHE A 382 -9.92 -15.73 -10.16
CA PHE A 382 -11.36 -15.60 -10.41
C PHE A 382 -11.88 -16.64 -11.39
N SER A 383 -11.09 -17.01 -12.40
CA SER A 383 -11.45 -18.11 -13.32
C SER A 383 -11.57 -19.44 -12.60
N SER A 384 -10.68 -19.73 -11.64
CA SER A 384 -10.69 -20.99 -10.89
C SER A 384 -11.94 -21.14 -10.01
N LEU A 385 -12.48 -20.02 -9.51
CA LEU A 385 -13.75 -19.99 -8.81
C LEU A 385 -14.96 -20.10 -9.75
N GLY A 386 -14.76 -20.07 -11.07
CA GLY A 386 -15.81 -20.16 -12.07
C GLY A 386 -16.55 -18.85 -12.33
N PHE A 387 -15.95 -17.70 -11.98
CA PHE A 387 -16.59 -16.41 -12.22
C PHE A 387 -16.60 -16.03 -13.70
N HIS A 388 -17.67 -15.35 -14.10
CA HIS A 388 -17.71 -14.59 -15.35
C HIS A 388 -17.32 -13.14 -15.08
N PHE A 389 -16.28 -12.67 -15.74
CA PHE A 389 -15.74 -11.34 -15.50
C PHE A 389 -15.09 -10.75 -16.76
N LYS A 390 -14.83 -9.44 -16.70
CA LYS A 390 -14.00 -8.73 -17.66
C LYS A 390 -12.88 -8.02 -16.94
N THR A 391 -11.74 -7.86 -17.61
CA THR A 391 -10.64 -7.02 -17.14
C THR A 391 -10.60 -5.73 -17.96
N LEU A 392 -10.36 -4.60 -17.30
CA LEU A 392 -10.37 -3.27 -17.89
C LEU A 392 -8.97 -2.65 -17.86
N ASP A 393 -8.62 -1.85 -18.87
CA ASP A 393 -7.54 -0.87 -18.82
C ASP A 393 -8.17 0.48 -18.43
N MET A 394 -7.83 0.94 -17.23
CA MET A 394 -8.53 2.07 -16.60
C MET A 394 -8.12 3.39 -17.22
N ALA A 395 -9.10 4.26 -17.45
CA ALA A 395 -8.86 5.56 -18.06
C ALA A 395 -8.10 6.53 -17.13
N SER A 396 -7.49 7.55 -17.73
CA SER A 396 -6.56 8.46 -17.08
C SER A 396 -7.11 9.16 -15.83
N GLU A 397 -8.40 9.52 -15.79
CA GLU A 397 -9.01 10.19 -14.63
C GLU A 397 -9.24 9.24 -13.42
N ASP A 398 -9.27 7.93 -13.66
CA ASP A 398 -9.53 6.89 -12.65
C ASP A 398 -8.25 6.18 -12.15
N LEU A 399 -7.07 6.63 -12.58
CA LEU A 399 -5.79 6.07 -12.09
C LEU A 399 -5.46 6.45 -10.64
N GLY A 400 -6.17 7.41 -10.06
CA GLY A 400 -5.78 8.01 -8.79
C GLY A 400 -4.45 8.78 -8.89
N ALA A 401 -3.85 9.09 -7.74
CA ALA A 401 -2.55 9.78 -7.71
C ALA A 401 -1.34 8.86 -7.97
N PRO A 402 -1.23 7.64 -7.39
CA PRO A 402 0.01 6.87 -7.46
C PRO A 402 0.17 5.98 -8.70
N ALA A 403 -0.91 5.46 -9.28
CA ALA A 403 -0.79 4.47 -10.36
C ALA A 403 -0.28 5.13 -11.65
N TYR A 404 0.73 4.55 -12.29
CA TYR A 404 1.19 4.84 -13.65
C TYR A 404 0.31 4.15 -14.69
N ARG A 405 -0.12 2.92 -14.40
CA ARG A 405 -1.11 2.12 -15.13
C ARG A 405 -1.92 1.28 -14.14
N LYS A 406 -3.21 1.09 -14.41
CA LYS A 406 -4.15 0.38 -13.52
C LYS A 406 -5.05 -0.54 -14.36
N PHE A 407 -5.20 -1.78 -13.92
CA PHE A 407 -6.16 -2.72 -14.48
C PHE A 407 -7.16 -3.12 -13.41
N ASP A 408 -8.44 -3.08 -13.74
CA ASP A 408 -9.51 -3.54 -12.83
C ASP A 408 -10.15 -4.81 -13.35
N VAL A 409 -10.67 -5.62 -12.43
CA VAL A 409 -11.46 -6.79 -12.75
C VAL A 409 -12.88 -6.57 -12.26
N GLU A 410 -13.85 -6.66 -13.17
CA GLU A 410 -15.27 -6.60 -12.83
C GLU A 410 -15.95 -7.95 -13.07
N ALA A 411 -16.60 -8.50 -12.04
CA ALA A 411 -17.37 -9.73 -12.13
C ALA A 411 -18.84 -9.45 -12.40
N TRP A 412 -19.49 -10.34 -13.14
CA TRP A 412 -20.93 -10.30 -13.38
C TRP A 412 -21.70 -10.57 -12.07
N MET A 413 -22.63 -9.69 -11.73
CA MET A 413 -23.48 -9.82 -10.53
C MET A 413 -24.95 -9.89 -10.96
N PRO A 414 -25.53 -11.10 -11.10
CA PRO A 414 -26.89 -11.31 -11.58
C PRO A 414 -27.96 -10.48 -10.88
N GLY A 415 -27.87 -10.31 -9.56
CA GLY A 415 -28.82 -9.53 -8.76
C GLY A 415 -28.71 -8.01 -8.99
N LEU A 416 -27.55 -7.53 -9.45
CA LEU A 416 -27.37 -6.13 -9.89
C LEU A 416 -27.65 -5.94 -11.39
N GLY A 417 -27.67 -7.01 -12.17
CA GLY A 417 -27.84 -6.96 -13.63
C GLY A 417 -26.70 -6.27 -14.36
N ARG A 418 -25.52 -6.18 -13.75
CA ARG A 418 -24.32 -5.52 -14.29
C ARG A 418 -23.04 -6.13 -13.75
N TYR A 419 -21.92 -5.72 -14.35
CA TYR A 419 -20.60 -5.98 -13.80
C TYR A 419 -20.32 -5.07 -12.59
N GLY A 420 -19.54 -5.57 -11.65
CA GLY A 420 -19.01 -4.79 -10.54
C GLY A 420 -17.56 -5.16 -10.25
N GLU A 421 -16.73 -4.15 -10.05
CA GLU A 421 -15.32 -4.28 -9.66
C GLU A 421 -15.15 -5.21 -8.44
N ILE A 422 -14.26 -6.20 -8.54
CA ILE A 422 -13.88 -7.11 -7.46
C ILE A 422 -12.39 -7.03 -7.11
N SER A 423 -11.58 -6.43 -7.99
CA SER A 423 -10.13 -6.29 -7.80
C SER A 423 -9.57 -5.17 -8.68
N SER A 424 -8.38 -4.71 -8.31
CA SER A 424 -7.57 -3.74 -9.04
C SER A 424 -6.09 -4.11 -8.91
N ALA A 425 -5.31 -3.85 -9.96
CA ALA A 425 -3.86 -4.04 -10.03
C ALA A 425 -3.18 -2.81 -10.62
N SER A 426 -2.25 -2.21 -9.87
CA SER A 426 -1.57 -0.97 -10.24
C SER A 426 -0.06 -1.12 -10.29
N ASN A 427 0.56 -0.58 -11.33
CA ASN A 427 1.99 -0.24 -11.33
C ASN A 427 2.14 1.21 -10.86
N CYS A 428 2.83 1.45 -9.75
CA CYS A 428 3.02 2.79 -9.19
C CYS A 428 4.41 3.38 -9.50
N THR A 429 5.22 2.69 -10.32
CA THR A 429 6.62 3.04 -10.61
C THR A 429 7.33 3.49 -9.34
N ASP A 430 8.07 4.59 -9.37
CA ASP A 430 8.79 5.13 -8.20
C ASP A 430 7.99 6.15 -7.39
N TYR A 431 6.68 6.33 -7.66
CA TYR A 431 5.87 7.35 -6.99
C TYR A 431 5.83 7.16 -5.47
N GLN A 432 5.54 5.93 -5.02
CA GLN A 432 5.45 5.59 -3.60
C GLN A 432 6.85 5.47 -2.99
N SER A 433 7.80 4.84 -3.69
CA SER A 433 9.16 4.64 -3.16
C SER A 433 9.92 5.95 -2.97
N ARG A 434 9.69 6.99 -3.81
CA ARG A 434 10.19 8.35 -3.59
C ARG A 434 9.64 9.02 -2.35
N ARG A 435 8.39 8.72 -1.98
CA ARG A 435 7.72 9.25 -0.79
C ARG A 435 8.08 8.49 0.48
N LEU A 436 8.28 7.18 0.35
CA LEU A 436 8.66 6.26 1.42
C LEU A 436 10.19 6.13 1.59
N GLY A 437 11.00 6.76 0.74
CA GLY A 437 12.46 6.70 0.84
C GLY A 437 13.08 5.33 0.49
N ILE A 438 12.37 4.48 -0.26
CA ILE A 438 12.79 3.09 -0.53
C ILE A 438 13.68 3.04 -1.76
N ARG A 439 14.94 2.63 -1.57
CA ARG A 439 15.93 2.53 -2.65
C ARG A 439 16.52 1.14 -2.71
N TYR A 440 17.22 0.84 -3.80
CA TYR A 440 18.12 -0.30 -3.90
C TYR A 440 19.49 0.15 -4.41
N ARG A 441 20.52 -0.65 -4.13
CA ARG A 441 21.86 -0.45 -4.67
C ARG A 441 22.09 -1.46 -5.80
N PRO A 442 22.20 -1.01 -7.06
CA PRO A 442 22.60 -1.88 -8.16
C PRO A 442 24.00 -2.43 -7.93
N GLU A 443 24.20 -3.70 -8.20
CA GLU A 443 25.49 -4.36 -8.29
C GLU A 443 26.30 -3.70 -9.41
N SER A 444 27.57 -3.42 -9.15
CA SER A 444 28.45 -2.87 -10.17
C SER A 444 28.70 -3.94 -11.23
N SER A 445 28.45 -3.64 -12.50
CA SER A 445 28.81 -4.50 -13.63
C SER A 445 30.34 -4.66 -13.83
N SER A 446 31.17 -4.08 -12.95
CA SER A 446 32.63 -4.14 -13.07
C SER A 446 33.27 -5.09 -12.06
N SER A 447 33.86 -6.16 -12.59
CA SER A 447 34.74 -7.13 -11.92
C SER A 447 36.11 -6.55 -11.49
N ALA A 448 36.22 -5.23 -11.33
CA ALA A 448 37.44 -4.58 -10.88
C ALA A 448 37.34 -4.31 -9.37
N SER A 449 38.28 -4.88 -8.61
CA SER A 449 38.37 -4.79 -7.16
C SER A 449 38.08 -3.37 -6.65
N PRO A 450 37.11 -3.17 -5.73
CA PRO A 450 36.73 -1.84 -5.28
C PRO A 450 37.88 -1.20 -4.51
N LYS A 451 38.47 -0.12 -5.06
CA LYS A 451 39.27 0.80 -4.26
C LYS A 451 38.34 1.43 -3.22
N LYS A 452 38.65 1.19 -1.94
CA LYS A 452 37.95 1.71 -0.76
C LYS A 452 37.57 3.19 -0.96
N GLY A 453 36.26 3.47 -1.05
CA GLY A 453 35.71 4.78 -0.73
C GLY A 453 35.27 5.71 -1.87
N LYS A 454 35.34 5.36 -3.17
CA LYS A 454 34.95 6.32 -4.25
C LYS A 454 34.09 5.84 -5.42
N ASN A 455 33.80 4.54 -5.58
CA ASN A 455 33.04 4.03 -6.73
C ASN A 455 31.84 3.15 -6.32
N ALA A 456 30.98 3.61 -5.41
CA ALA A 456 29.70 2.93 -5.18
C ALA A 456 28.69 3.39 -6.24
N THR A 457 28.08 2.45 -6.97
CA THR A 457 26.98 2.75 -7.89
C THR A 457 25.89 3.56 -7.15
N PRO A 458 25.38 4.67 -7.73
CA PRO A 458 24.30 5.42 -7.12
C PRO A 458 23.09 4.54 -6.83
N THR A 459 22.48 4.70 -5.66
CA THR A 459 21.23 4.01 -5.34
C THR A 459 20.11 4.51 -6.23
N GLN A 460 19.20 3.62 -6.61
CA GLN A 460 18.02 3.95 -7.40
C GLN A 460 16.76 3.68 -6.58
N PHE A 461 15.66 4.35 -6.89
CA PHE A 461 14.36 4.03 -6.29
C PHE A 461 13.83 2.72 -6.88
N VAL A 462 13.21 1.89 -6.05
CA VAL A 462 12.50 0.69 -6.52
C VAL A 462 11.17 1.09 -7.17
N HIS A 463 10.64 0.24 -8.04
CA HIS A 463 9.24 0.34 -8.45
C HIS A 463 8.34 -0.45 -7.50
N THR A 464 7.16 0.09 -7.20
CA THR A 464 6.14 -0.59 -6.38
C THR A 464 4.92 -0.94 -7.21
N LEU A 465 4.34 -2.11 -6.92
CA LEU A 465 3.11 -2.58 -7.53
C LEU A 465 2.21 -3.18 -6.46
N ASN A 466 0.90 -3.06 -6.66
CA ASN A 466 -0.12 -3.65 -5.80
C ASN A 466 -1.19 -4.34 -6.66
N ALA A 467 -1.84 -5.37 -6.11
CA ALA A 467 -3.00 -5.98 -6.72
C ALA A 467 -3.89 -6.67 -5.67
N THR A 468 -5.18 -6.76 -5.93
CA THR A 468 -6.15 -7.36 -5.00
C THR A 468 -6.35 -8.84 -5.33
N ALA A 469 -5.82 -9.73 -4.49
CA ALA A 469 -6.09 -11.17 -4.67
C ALA A 469 -7.54 -11.54 -4.30
N CYS A 470 -8.09 -10.90 -3.26
CA CYS A 470 -9.46 -11.18 -2.81
C CYS A 470 -10.02 -10.04 -1.95
N ALA A 471 -11.01 -9.30 -2.45
CA ALA A 471 -11.85 -8.40 -1.63
C ALA A 471 -13.13 -9.13 -1.19
N VAL A 472 -13.11 -9.67 0.03
CA VAL A 472 -14.07 -10.69 0.49
C VAL A 472 -15.55 -10.32 0.26
N PRO A 473 -16.05 -9.11 0.57
CA PRO A 473 -17.49 -8.83 0.45
C PRO A 473 -18.01 -9.03 -0.97
N ARG A 474 -17.30 -8.50 -1.98
CA ARG A 474 -17.73 -8.59 -3.38
C ARG A 474 -17.49 -9.99 -3.97
N MET A 475 -16.55 -10.75 -3.41
CA MET A 475 -16.38 -12.17 -3.69
C MET A 475 -17.58 -12.99 -3.18
N ILE A 476 -18.06 -12.71 -1.96
CA ILE A 476 -19.27 -13.32 -1.40
C ILE A 476 -20.48 -12.97 -2.27
N VAL A 477 -20.66 -11.70 -2.65
CA VAL A 477 -21.74 -11.28 -3.56
C VAL A 477 -21.71 -12.08 -4.86
N SER A 478 -20.54 -12.12 -5.52
CA SER A 478 -20.37 -12.82 -6.80
C SER A 478 -20.65 -14.32 -6.67
N LEU A 479 -20.21 -14.96 -5.59
CA LEU A 479 -20.43 -16.37 -5.35
C LEU A 479 -21.90 -16.69 -5.05
N LEU A 480 -22.54 -15.96 -4.14
CA LEU A 480 -23.94 -16.21 -3.80
C LEU A 480 -24.84 -16.06 -5.03
N GLU A 481 -24.66 -14.99 -5.80
CA GLU A 481 -25.55 -14.70 -6.92
C GLU A 481 -25.31 -15.60 -8.14
N ASN A 482 -24.07 -15.98 -8.45
CA ASN A 482 -23.77 -16.81 -9.63
C ASN A 482 -23.95 -18.32 -9.39
N PHE A 483 -23.93 -18.79 -8.13
CA PHE A 483 -24.01 -20.21 -7.80
C PHE A 483 -25.31 -20.61 -7.09
N GLN A 484 -26.30 -19.72 -7.04
CA GLN A 484 -27.63 -20.01 -6.50
C GLN A 484 -28.38 -21.07 -7.32
N GLN A 485 -29.23 -21.82 -6.63
CA GLN A 485 -30.12 -22.84 -7.19
C GLN A 485 -31.58 -22.44 -6.97
N GLU A 486 -32.50 -23.08 -7.70
CA GLU A 486 -33.94 -22.79 -7.64
C GLU A 486 -34.53 -22.96 -6.24
N ASP A 487 -34.02 -23.90 -5.45
CA ASP A 487 -34.44 -24.15 -4.06
C ASP A 487 -33.88 -23.14 -3.05
N GLY A 488 -33.11 -22.15 -3.52
CA GLY A 488 -32.45 -21.14 -2.69
C GLY A 488 -31.10 -21.57 -2.11
N SER A 489 -30.64 -22.80 -2.37
CA SER A 489 -29.30 -23.23 -1.99
C SER A 489 -28.21 -22.61 -2.88
N VAL A 490 -26.96 -22.60 -2.41
CA VAL A 490 -25.82 -22.05 -3.15
C VAL A 490 -24.69 -23.08 -3.21
N ILE A 491 -24.23 -23.38 -4.42
CA ILE A 491 -23.10 -24.30 -4.65
C ILE A 491 -21.78 -23.61 -4.28
N ILE A 492 -20.92 -24.31 -3.55
CA ILE A 492 -19.56 -23.86 -3.25
C ILE A 492 -18.60 -24.30 -4.37
N PRO A 493 -17.86 -23.36 -5.00
CA PRO A 493 -16.83 -23.67 -5.98
C PRO A 493 -15.80 -24.67 -5.44
N GLU A 494 -15.37 -25.62 -6.29
CA GLU A 494 -14.50 -26.72 -5.85
C GLU A 494 -13.21 -26.26 -5.16
N PRO A 495 -12.50 -25.21 -5.62
CA PRO A 495 -11.27 -24.76 -4.97
C PRO A 495 -11.45 -24.29 -3.52
N LEU A 496 -12.65 -23.84 -3.13
CA LEU A 496 -12.92 -23.35 -1.77
C LEU A 496 -13.30 -24.46 -0.79
N ARG A 497 -13.80 -25.59 -1.28
CA ARG A 497 -14.30 -26.69 -0.43
C ARG A 497 -13.28 -27.17 0.61
N PRO A 498 -11.98 -27.35 0.29
CA PRO A 498 -10.97 -27.73 1.29
C PRO A 498 -10.83 -26.73 2.43
N PHE A 499 -11.05 -25.43 2.16
CA PHE A 499 -10.97 -24.37 3.16
C PHE A 499 -12.29 -24.16 3.92
N MET A 500 -13.39 -24.77 3.44
CA MET A 500 -14.71 -24.75 4.07
C MET A 500 -15.08 -26.10 4.71
N GLY A 501 -14.09 -26.91 5.12
CA GLY A 501 -14.33 -28.19 5.79
C GLY A 501 -15.00 -29.25 4.90
N GLY A 502 -14.87 -29.13 3.58
CA GLY A 502 -15.49 -30.01 2.59
C GLY A 502 -16.94 -29.64 2.24
N LEU A 503 -17.48 -28.52 2.74
CA LEU A 503 -18.83 -28.08 2.42
C LEU A 503 -18.99 -27.85 0.91
N GLN A 504 -19.99 -28.50 0.30
CA GLN A 504 -20.26 -28.41 -1.13
C GLN A 504 -21.41 -27.46 -1.48
N ILE A 505 -22.33 -27.23 -0.54
CA ILE A 505 -23.56 -26.48 -0.76
C ILE A 505 -24.01 -25.81 0.54
N ILE A 506 -24.43 -24.54 0.47
CA ILE A 506 -25.11 -23.83 1.56
C ILE A 506 -26.61 -24.01 1.33
N LYS A 507 -27.34 -24.52 2.33
CA LYS A 507 -28.78 -24.82 2.21
C LYS A 507 -29.64 -23.85 3.03
N PRO A 508 -30.88 -23.57 2.59
CA PRO A 508 -31.85 -22.83 3.39
C PRO A 508 -32.00 -23.42 4.79
N LYS A 509 -32.08 -22.56 5.81
CA LYS A 509 -32.34 -23.00 7.17
C LYS A 509 -33.84 -23.29 7.29
N HIS A 510 -34.21 -24.55 7.55
CA HIS A 510 -35.60 -24.85 7.91
C HIS A 510 -35.86 -24.27 9.30
N ILE A 511 -36.64 -23.18 9.36
CA ILE A 511 -37.20 -22.71 10.62
C ILE A 511 -38.20 -23.79 11.07
N GLN A 512 -37.79 -24.63 12.03
CA GLN A 512 -38.77 -25.37 12.82
C GLN A 512 -39.50 -24.33 13.67
N ASN A 513 -40.71 -23.97 13.25
CA ASN A 513 -41.65 -23.18 14.05
C ASN A 513 -42.01 -23.90 15.35
#